data_AF-A0A0Q9TFW2-F1
#
_entry.id   AF-A0A0Q9TFW2-F1
#
_cell.length_a   1.000
_cell.length_b   1.000
_cell.length_c   1.000
_cell.angle_alpha   90.00
_cell.angle_beta   90.00
_cell.angle_gamma   90.00
#
_symmetry.space_group_name_H-M   'P 1'
#
loop_
_entity.id
_entity.type
_entity.pdbx_description
1 polymer ?
#
loop_
_entity_poly.entity_id
_entity_poly.type
_entity_poly.pdbx_seq_one_letter_code
_entity_poly.pdbx_strand_id
1 'polypeptide(L)'
;MVGALPWTIDGLGARSPRNWPYDVATGSATDGYISLLPFTTARLGLLLTITLVGGAAAALATLWVRRRTGRRLALVALATLGALTTAAYTVAQSAGATRQLGSDFDRDDRVILGVLAIAVVGTVLGLALGLLVALGGPVLRALAAAPLAVALGSWVSAVVVALLGLERSQGLLQWAAVVVGVAEGLALAGLGLRPARRLLAWAAVLVLLSVCAAGQTAFSYLASYLRPRSGLPNGLRHHVEASRDVFVAALSPANQAWGVHLVAIVVGLLGSLVLWRRPGRPPRPSRPSGPGSAAEARPRRTTVPADDRHADATIS
;
A
#
# COMPACT_ATOMS: atom_id res chain seq x y z
N MET A 1 12.04 -1.67 -2.36
CA MET A 1 12.58 -3.04 -2.49
C MET A 1 11.51 -4.11 -2.31
N VAL A 2 10.79 -4.19 -1.17
CA VAL A 2 9.78 -5.26 -0.92
C VAL A 2 8.75 -5.41 -2.05
N GLY A 3 8.14 -4.32 -2.51
CA GLY A 3 7.17 -4.39 -3.61
C GLY A 3 7.73 -5.02 -4.89
N ALA A 4 9.00 -4.77 -5.22
CA ALA A 4 9.64 -5.25 -6.44
C ALA A 4 10.24 -6.67 -6.32
N LEU A 5 10.11 -7.34 -5.17
CA LEU A 5 10.68 -8.67 -4.93
C LEU A 5 10.32 -9.73 -6.00
N PRO A 6 9.05 -9.91 -6.42
CA PRO A 6 8.75 -10.86 -7.51
C PRO A 6 9.49 -10.50 -8.80
N TRP A 7 9.72 -9.21 -9.05
CA TRP A 7 10.43 -8.72 -10.23
C TRP A 7 11.93 -9.01 -10.15
N THR A 8 12.53 -8.85 -8.97
CA THR A 8 13.93 -9.18 -8.73
C THR A 8 14.18 -10.68 -8.83
N ILE A 9 13.27 -11.52 -8.31
CA ILE A 9 13.39 -12.98 -8.39
C ILE A 9 13.28 -13.45 -9.85
N ASP A 10 12.26 -12.97 -10.57
CA ASP A 10 12.06 -13.31 -11.98
C ASP A 10 13.24 -12.83 -12.84
N GLY A 11 13.78 -11.64 -12.54
CA GLY A 11 14.96 -11.08 -13.24
C GLY A 11 16.25 -11.86 -12.96
N LEU A 12 16.43 -12.40 -11.75
CA LEU A 12 17.55 -13.26 -11.38
C LEU A 12 17.43 -14.67 -11.98
N GLY A 13 16.20 -15.15 -12.18
CA GLY A 13 15.91 -16.46 -12.79
C GLY A 13 15.95 -16.46 -14.32
N ALA A 14 15.76 -15.30 -14.96
CA ALA A 14 15.90 -15.15 -16.39
C ALA A 14 17.35 -15.41 -16.83
N ARG A 15 17.54 -16.29 -17.81
CA ARG A 15 18.87 -16.50 -18.42
C ARG A 15 19.38 -15.15 -18.91
N SER A 16 20.54 -14.74 -18.41
CA SER A 16 21.23 -13.52 -18.82
C SER A 16 21.14 -13.31 -20.35
N PRO A 17 20.82 -12.09 -20.83
CA PRO A 17 20.86 -11.75 -22.25
C PRO A 17 22.19 -12.10 -22.94
N ARG A 18 23.29 -12.27 -22.18
CA ARG A 18 24.59 -12.73 -22.71
C ARG A 18 24.53 -14.06 -23.46
N ASN A 19 23.50 -14.87 -23.24
CA ASN A 19 23.33 -16.14 -23.93
C ASN A 19 22.41 -16.06 -25.16
N TRP A 20 21.96 -14.86 -25.57
CA TRP A 20 21.25 -14.71 -26.83
C TRP A 20 22.24 -14.77 -28.01
N PRO A 21 22.04 -15.68 -28.98
CA PRO A 21 22.95 -15.87 -30.11
C PRO A 21 23.21 -14.63 -30.97
N TYR A 22 22.40 -13.58 -30.85
CA TYR A 22 22.43 -12.37 -31.68
C TYR A 22 23.26 -11.21 -31.11
N ASP A 23 23.66 -11.25 -29.83
CA ASP A 23 24.32 -10.11 -29.17
C ASP A 23 25.81 -9.97 -29.54
N VAL A 24 26.47 -11.03 -30.02
CA VAL A 24 27.89 -11.01 -30.40
C VAL A 24 28.13 -10.32 -31.76
N ALA A 25 27.12 -10.27 -32.62
CA ALA A 25 27.25 -9.74 -33.98
C ALA A 25 26.92 -8.24 -34.12
N THR A 26 26.22 -7.64 -33.15
CA THR A 26 25.68 -6.28 -33.26
C THR A 26 26.27 -5.26 -32.27
N GLY A 27 27.15 -5.67 -31.37
CA GLY A 27 27.80 -4.76 -30.41
C GLY A 27 26.80 -4.02 -29.51
N SER A 28 25.68 -4.67 -29.17
CA SER A 28 24.56 -4.07 -28.45
C SER A 28 24.86 -3.91 -26.95
N ALA A 29 24.49 -2.74 -26.40
CA ALA A 29 24.76 -2.23 -25.07
C ALA A 29 24.00 -2.93 -23.92
N THR A 30 23.97 -4.27 -23.88
CA THR A 30 23.32 -5.03 -22.81
C THR A 30 24.14 -5.14 -21.52
N ASP A 31 25.40 -4.68 -21.51
CA ASP A 31 26.31 -4.77 -20.36
C ASP A 31 25.96 -3.86 -19.16
N GLY A 32 25.06 -2.89 -19.32
CA GLY A 32 24.71 -1.92 -18.26
C GLY A 32 23.50 -2.26 -17.40
N TYR A 33 22.71 -3.29 -17.72
CA TYR A 33 21.42 -3.53 -17.08
C TYR A 33 21.41 -4.80 -16.23
N ILE A 34 21.32 -4.63 -14.92
CA ILE A 34 21.52 -5.70 -13.91
C ILE A 34 20.26 -6.61 -13.75
N SER A 35 19.10 -6.23 -14.29
CA SER A 35 17.91 -7.10 -14.39
C SER A 35 16.91 -6.49 -15.37
N LEU A 36 16.97 -6.90 -16.64
CA LEU A 36 16.09 -6.44 -17.70
C LEU A 36 14.82 -7.31 -17.77
N LEU A 37 13.78 -6.90 -17.06
CA LEU A 37 12.44 -7.35 -17.41
C LEU A 37 11.73 -6.16 -18.03
N PRO A 38 11.65 -6.09 -19.38
CA PRO A 38 11.05 -4.95 -20.07
C PRO A 38 9.62 -4.72 -19.57
N PHE A 39 9.22 -3.45 -19.50
CA PHE A 39 7.82 -3.05 -19.36
C PHE A 39 7.06 -3.47 -20.60
N THR A 40 6.68 -4.73 -20.62
CA THR A 40 5.68 -5.20 -21.57
C THR A 40 4.32 -4.85 -21.01
N THR A 41 3.42 -4.40 -21.87
CA THR A 41 2.00 -4.22 -21.53
C THR A 41 1.38 -5.47 -20.90
N ALA A 42 1.96 -6.63 -21.21
CA ALA A 42 1.73 -7.92 -20.56
C ALA A 42 1.79 -7.93 -19.04
N ARG A 43 2.61 -7.06 -18.45
CA ARG A 43 2.91 -7.04 -17.01
C ARG A 43 2.31 -5.83 -16.30
N LEU A 44 1.37 -5.12 -16.93
CA LEU A 44 0.68 -3.96 -16.32
C LEU A 44 -0.01 -4.30 -14.99
N GLY A 45 -0.68 -5.46 -14.90
CA GLY A 45 -1.29 -5.93 -13.65
C GLY A 45 -0.26 -6.15 -12.54
N LEU A 46 0.89 -6.74 -12.89
CA LEU A 46 2.00 -6.93 -11.96
C LEU A 46 2.60 -5.58 -11.55
N LEU A 47 2.79 -4.65 -12.49
CA LEU A 47 3.31 -3.31 -12.23
C LEU A 47 2.45 -2.53 -11.23
N LEU A 48 1.14 -2.53 -11.45
CA LEU A 48 0.19 -1.94 -10.52
C LEU A 48 0.31 -2.58 -9.13
N THR A 49 0.37 -3.91 -9.09
CA THR A 49 0.50 -4.68 -7.84
C THR A 49 1.78 -4.32 -7.07
N ILE A 50 2.95 -4.35 -7.72
CA ILE A 50 4.24 -4.10 -7.05
C ILE A 50 4.39 -2.64 -6.59
N THR A 51 3.84 -1.69 -7.34
CA THR A 51 3.89 -0.25 -6.99
C THR A 51 2.96 0.05 -5.84
N LEU A 52 1.75 -0.53 -5.85
CA LEU A 52 0.77 -0.37 -4.79
C LEU A 52 1.24 -1.03 -3.49
N VAL A 53 1.76 -2.26 -3.54
CA VAL A 53 2.34 -2.94 -2.36
C VAL A 53 3.62 -2.24 -1.89
N GLY A 54 4.47 -1.78 -2.81
CA GLY A 54 5.67 -1.02 -2.50
C GLY A 54 5.38 0.29 -1.76
N GLY A 55 4.40 1.07 -2.25
CA GLY A 55 3.93 2.28 -1.59
C GLY A 55 3.31 1.99 -0.22
N ALA A 56 2.47 0.96 -0.13
CA ALA A 56 1.84 0.56 1.13
C ALA A 56 2.87 0.14 2.18
N ALA A 57 3.85 -0.68 1.81
CA ALA A 57 4.93 -1.10 2.69
C ALA A 57 5.77 0.09 3.19
N ALA A 58 6.07 1.06 2.31
CA ALA A 58 6.78 2.28 2.69
C ALA A 58 6.00 3.10 3.74
N ALA A 59 4.69 3.24 3.57
CA ALA A 59 3.84 3.92 4.55
C ALA A 59 3.71 3.13 5.87
N LEU A 60 3.59 1.81 5.82
CA LEU A 60 3.48 0.96 7.01
C LEU A 60 4.78 0.89 7.82
N ALA A 61 5.95 1.09 7.19
CA ALA A 61 7.23 1.19 7.89
C ALA A 61 7.23 2.29 8.97
N THR A 62 6.37 3.31 8.84
CA THR A 62 6.20 4.38 9.83
C THR A 62 5.64 3.88 11.18
N LEU A 63 5.04 2.69 11.22
CA LEU A 63 4.55 2.05 12.44
C LEU A 63 5.66 1.45 13.30
N TRP A 64 6.82 1.14 12.70
CA TRP A 64 7.97 0.52 13.36
C TRP A 64 8.87 1.54 14.06
N VAL A 65 8.71 2.82 13.72
CA VAL A 65 9.42 3.91 14.37
C VAL A 65 8.82 4.15 15.76
N ARG A 66 9.66 4.05 16.80
CA ARG A 66 9.26 4.32 18.19
C ARG A 66 8.53 5.67 18.30
N ARG A 67 7.35 5.67 18.94
CA ARG A 67 6.40 6.79 19.15
C ARG A 67 6.96 8.10 19.76
N ARG A 68 8.26 8.20 20.05
CA ARG A 68 8.78 9.13 21.05
C ARG A 68 9.35 10.45 20.55
N THR A 69 9.20 10.84 19.30
CA THR A 69 9.75 12.12 18.82
C THR A 69 8.93 12.69 17.67
N GLY A 70 8.80 14.02 17.58
CA GLY A 70 8.17 14.77 16.48
C GLY A 70 8.79 14.54 15.09
N ARG A 71 9.67 13.54 14.94
CA ARG A 71 10.32 13.10 13.71
C ARG A 71 9.46 12.16 12.86
N ARG A 72 8.23 11.82 13.30
CA ARG A 72 7.35 10.92 12.55
C ARG A 72 7.02 11.47 11.16
N LEU A 73 6.76 12.77 11.04
CA LEU A 73 6.53 13.43 9.75
C LEU A 73 7.77 13.41 8.85
N ALA A 74 8.94 13.69 9.42
CA ALA A 74 10.21 13.62 8.69
C ALA A 74 10.50 12.20 8.16
N LEU A 75 10.18 11.17 8.94
CA LEU A 75 10.35 9.77 8.54
C LEU A 75 9.31 9.32 7.51
N VAL A 76 8.06 9.77 7.63
CA VAL A 76 7.05 9.59 6.58
C VAL A 76 7.55 10.23 5.29
N ALA A 77 8.05 11.46 5.35
CA ALA A 77 8.59 12.18 4.20
C ALA A 77 9.79 11.46 3.56
N LEU A 78 10.75 10.98 4.37
CA LEU A 78 11.89 10.18 3.90
C LEU A 78 11.46 8.85 3.29
N ALA A 79 10.51 8.15 3.90
CA ALA A 79 9.98 6.89 3.38
C ALA A 79 9.20 7.09 2.07
N THR A 80 8.38 8.15 1.97
CA THR A 80 7.69 8.52 0.74
C THR A 80 8.68 8.90 -0.35
N LEU A 81 9.71 9.69 -0.02
CA LEU A 81 10.71 10.14 -0.98
C LEU A 81 11.55 8.96 -1.46
N GLY A 82 11.98 8.07 -0.58
CA GLY A 82 12.67 6.82 -0.92
C GLY A 82 11.81 5.88 -1.78
N ALA A 83 10.50 5.77 -1.50
CA ALA A 83 9.59 4.98 -2.32
C ALA A 83 9.42 5.59 -3.71
N LEU A 84 9.25 6.91 -3.81
CA LEU A 84 9.13 7.64 -5.08
C LEU A 84 10.41 7.56 -5.91
N THR A 85 11.59 7.73 -5.30
CA THR A 85 12.87 7.61 -6.01
C THR A 85 13.12 6.19 -6.48
N THR A 86 12.81 5.18 -5.65
CA THR A 86 12.91 3.77 -6.06
C THR A 86 11.97 3.49 -7.23
N ALA A 87 10.71 3.93 -7.14
CA ALA A 87 9.72 3.77 -8.22
C ALA A 87 10.19 4.46 -9.51
N ALA A 88 10.64 5.71 -9.42
CA ALA A 88 11.17 6.45 -10.56
C ALA A 88 12.38 5.75 -11.19
N TYR A 89 13.31 5.23 -10.38
CA TYR A 89 14.49 4.50 -10.85
C TYR A 89 14.10 3.19 -11.56
N THR A 90 13.24 2.40 -10.94
CA THR A 90 12.76 1.15 -11.53
C THR A 90 12.00 1.42 -12.83
N VAL A 91 11.21 2.50 -12.89
CA VAL A 91 10.50 2.89 -14.10
C VAL A 91 11.46 3.37 -15.19
N ALA A 92 12.45 4.20 -14.85
CA ALA A 92 13.44 4.67 -15.81
C ALA A 92 14.25 3.51 -16.42
N GLN A 93 14.73 2.58 -15.59
CA GLN A 93 15.44 1.39 -16.07
C GLN A 93 14.56 0.55 -17.00
N SER A 94 13.31 0.31 -16.60
CA SER A 94 12.42 -0.57 -17.34
C SER A 94 11.88 0.08 -18.62
N ALA A 95 11.74 1.41 -18.67
CA ALA A 95 11.44 2.14 -19.89
C ALA A 95 12.60 2.09 -20.88
N GLY A 96 13.84 2.25 -20.40
CA GLY A 96 15.06 2.07 -21.21
C GLY A 96 15.16 0.68 -21.81
N ALA A 97 14.91 -0.36 -20.99
CA ALA A 97 14.84 -1.75 -21.40
C ALA A 97 13.80 -1.98 -22.52
N THR A 98 12.62 -1.37 -22.37
CA THR A 98 11.49 -1.55 -23.31
C THR A 98 11.76 -0.90 -24.65
N ARG A 99 12.40 0.28 -24.67
CA ARG A 99 12.82 0.93 -25.92
C ARG A 99 13.79 0.06 -26.71
N GLN A 100 14.67 -0.67 -26.03
CA GLN A 100 15.68 -1.51 -26.67
C GLN A 100 15.12 -2.89 -27.06
N LEU A 101 14.39 -3.55 -26.16
CA LEU A 101 14.04 -4.98 -26.27
C LEU A 101 12.52 -5.24 -26.46
N GLY A 102 11.68 -4.23 -26.38
CA GLY A 102 10.23 -4.35 -26.50
C GLY A 102 9.76 -4.62 -27.93
N SER A 103 8.53 -5.11 -28.06
CA SER A 103 7.85 -5.17 -29.36
C SER A 103 7.61 -3.76 -29.90
N ASP A 104 7.36 -3.62 -31.22
CA ASP A 104 7.08 -2.30 -31.82
C ASP A 104 5.93 -1.55 -31.14
N PHE A 105 4.96 -2.29 -30.59
CA PHE A 105 3.87 -1.73 -29.80
C PHE A 105 4.32 -1.26 -28.40
N ASP A 106 5.12 -2.06 -27.68
CA ASP A 106 5.60 -1.68 -26.35
C ASP A 106 6.62 -0.52 -26.42
N ARG A 107 7.25 -0.31 -27.57
CA ARG A 107 8.17 0.81 -27.85
C ARG A 107 7.47 2.15 -28.11
N ASP A 108 6.16 2.16 -28.37
CA ASP A 108 5.40 3.40 -28.60
C ASP A 108 5.47 4.29 -27.33
N ASP A 109 5.91 5.54 -27.48
CA ASP A 109 6.04 6.49 -26.37
C ASP A 109 4.71 6.70 -25.62
N ARG A 110 3.56 6.56 -26.31
CA ARG A 110 2.23 6.65 -25.67
C ARG A 110 1.99 5.49 -24.71
N VAL A 111 2.43 4.29 -25.08
CA VAL A 111 2.32 3.08 -24.26
C VAL A 111 3.25 3.21 -23.05
N ILE A 112 4.50 3.63 -23.28
CA ILE A 112 5.47 3.88 -22.20
C ILE A 112 4.93 4.92 -21.21
N LEU A 113 4.36 6.03 -21.70
CA LEU A 113 3.76 7.07 -20.86
C LEU A 113 2.58 6.52 -20.04
N GLY A 114 1.71 5.71 -20.65
CA GLY A 114 0.60 5.05 -19.95
C GLY A 114 1.09 4.10 -18.84
N VAL A 115 2.10 3.28 -19.11
CA VAL A 115 2.74 2.38 -18.14
C VAL A 115 3.35 3.18 -16.97
N LEU A 116 4.08 4.26 -17.27
CA LEU A 116 4.64 5.18 -16.28
C LEU A 116 3.54 5.82 -15.42
N ALA A 117 2.46 6.29 -16.04
CA ALA A 117 1.33 6.88 -15.31
C ALA A 117 0.71 5.87 -14.34
N ILE A 118 0.52 4.61 -14.76
CA ILE A 118 0.01 3.53 -13.90
C ILE A 118 0.97 3.27 -12.73
N ALA A 119 2.28 3.24 -12.96
CA ALA A 119 3.26 3.05 -11.90
C ALA A 119 3.24 4.19 -10.85
N VAL A 120 3.16 5.43 -11.31
CA VAL A 120 3.08 6.62 -10.43
C VAL A 120 1.77 6.60 -9.64
N VAL A 121 0.63 6.42 -10.31
CA VAL A 121 -0.68 6.37 -9.67
C VAL A 121 -0.76 5.21 -8.68
N GLY A 122 -0.27 4.02 -9.04
CA GLY A 122 -0.21 2.86 -8.17
C GLY A 122 0.63 3.11 -6.91
N THR A 123 1.79 3.75 -7.06
CA THR A 123 2.67 4.11 -5.93
C THR A 123 2.00 5.11 -4.99
N VAL A 124 1.40 6.18 -5.54
CA VAL A 124 0.69 7.21 -4.77
C VAL A 124 -0.51 6.63 -4.05
N LEU A 125 -1.30 5.79 -4.74
CA LEU A 125 -2.46 5.11 -4.16
C LEU A 125 -2.03 4.15 -3.06
N GLY A 126 -0.98 3.35 -3.28
CA GLY A 126 -0.40 2.46 -2.27
C GLY A 126 0.06 3.21 -1.03
N LEU A 127 0.77 4.34 -1.20
CA LEU A 127 1.16 5.21 -0.10
C LEU A 127 -0.04 5.77 0.66
N ALA A 128 -1.05 6.29 -0.05
CA ALA A 128 -2.25 6.85 0.57
C ALA A 128 -3.01 5.79 1.37
N LEU A 129 -3.24 4.61 0.79
CA LEU A 129 -3.89 3.48 1.47
C LEU A 129 -3.07 3.01 2.69
N GLY A 130 -1.76 2.85 2.53
CA GLY A 130 -0.88 2.45 3.64
C GLY A 130 -0.85 3.49 4.77
N LEU A 131 -0.92 4.79 4.46
CA LEU A 131 -1.04 5.86 5.44
C LEU A 131 -2.41 5.85 6.14
N LEU A 132 -3.50 5.59 5.41
CA LEU A 132 -4.83 5.41 6.00
C LEU A 132 -4.86 4.20 6.94
N VAL A 133 -4.18 3.11 6.58
CA VAL A 133 -4.00 1.97 7.49
C VAL A 133 -3.13 2.35 8.70
N ALA A 134 -2.04 3.09 8.51
CA ALA A 134 -1.12 3.42 9.60
C ALA A 134 -1.66 4.48 10.58
N LEU A 135 -2.41 5.46 10.07
CA LEU A 135 -2.80 6.69 10.78
C LEU A 135 -4.31 6.87 10.92
N GLY A 136 -5.11 6.19 10.09
CA GLY A 136 -6.56 6.35 10.08
C GLY A 136 -7.25 5.78 11.31
N GLY A 137 -8.50 6.20 11.51
CA GLY A 137 -9.41 5.59 12.47
C GLY A 137 -9.73 4.13 12.13
N PRO A 138 -10.36 3.38 13.03
CA PRO A 138 -10.57 1.93 12.87
C PRO A 138 -11.35 1.56 11.60
N VAL A 139 -12.34 2.39 11.22
CA VAL A 139 -13.13 2.19 9.99
C VAL A 139 -12.30 2.46 8.74
N LEU A 140 -11.59 3.60 8.68
CA LEU A 140 -10.74 3.96 7.54
C LEU A 140 -9.60 2.96 7.35
N ARG A 141 -9.02 2.46 8.44
CA ARG A 141 -8.00 1.41 8.41
C ARG A 141 -8.55 0.14 7.76
N ALA A 142 -9.74 -0.32 8.15
CA ALA A 142 -10.33 -1.52 7.57
C ALA A 142 -10.68 -1.32 6.08
N LEU A 143 -11.30 -0.18 5.73
CA LEU A 143 -11.61 0.14 4.34
C LEU A 143 -10.35 0.25 3.46
N ALA A 144 -9.29 0.85 3.96
CA ALA A 144 -8.02 0.94 3.23
C ALA A 144 -7.26 -0.40 3.17
N ALA A 145 -7.53 -1.33 4.09
CA ALA A 145 -6.92 -2.65 4.08
C ALA A 145 -7.46 -3.52 2.93
N ALA A 146 -8.74 -3.41 2.57
CA ALA A 146 -9.36 -4.20 1.49
C ALA A 146 -8.60 -4.16 0.15
N PRO A 147 -8.34 -2.99 -0.47
CA PRO A 147 -7.56 -2.95 -1.71
C PRO A 147 -6.11 -3.44 -1.51
N LEU A 148 -5.51 -3.19 -0.34
CA LEU A 148 -4.16 -3.66 -0.03
C LEU A 148 -4.10 -5.18 0.13
N ALA A 149 -5.13 -5.81 0.69
CA ALA A 149 -5.23 -7.25 0.86
C ALA A 149 -5.31 -7.95 -0.51
N VAL A 150 -6.14 -7.43 -1.42
CA VAL A 150 -6.23 -7.96 -2.80
C VAL A 150 -4.89 -7.85 -3.52
N ALA A 151 -4.25 -6.68 -3.44
CA ALA A 151 -2.93 -6.47 -4.03
C ALA A 151 -1.86 -7.35 -3.39
N LEU A 152 -1.92 -7.58 -2.07
CA LEU A 152 -1.01 -8.49 -1.37
C LEU A 152 -1.18 -9.94 -1.87
N GLY A 153 -2.41 -10.40 -2.09
CA GLY A 153 -2.67 -11.72 -2.69
C GLY A 153 -2.10 -11.86 -4.10
N SER A 154 -2.25 -10.83 -4.93
CA SER A 154 -1.65 -10.75 -6.26
C SER A 154 -0.11 -10.78 -6.19
N TRP A 155 0.46 -10.02 -5.25
CA TRP A 155 1.90 -9.94 -5.04
C TRP A 155 2.48 -11.28 -4.58
N VAL A 156 1.83 -11.95 -3.61
CA VAL A 156 2.25 -13.28 -3.15
C VAL A 156 2.18 -14.29 -4.28
N SER A 157 1.10 -14.27 -5.08
CA SER A 157 0.96 -15.11 -6.27
C SER A 157 2.11 -14.91 -7.25
N ALA A 158 2.47 -13.65 -7.53
CA ALA A 158 3.59 -13.31 -8.39
C ALA A 158 4.93 -13.82 -7.84
N VAL A 159 5.15 -13.72 -6.52
CA VAL A 159 6.38 -14.24 -5.87
C VAL A 159 6.45 -15.76 -5.98
N VAL A 160 5.34 -16.46 -5.71
CA VAL A 160 5.29 -17.92 -5.81
C VAL A 160 5.55 -18.40 -7.23
N VAL A 161 4.95 -17.75 -8.23
CA VAL A 161 5.19 -18.05 -9.65
C VAL A 161 6.65 -17.77 -10.04
N ALA A 162 7.21 -16.64 -9.60
CA ALA A 162 8.61 -16.30 -9.87
C ALA A 162 9.60 -17.30 -9.26
N LEU A 163 9.29 -17.87 -8.08
CA LEU A 163 10.15 -18.84 -7.40
C LEU A 163 10.04 -20.27 -7.93
N LEU A 164 8.83 -20.71 -8.29
CA LEU A 164 8.55 -22.13 -8.57
C LEU A 164 8.23 -22.41 -10.04
N GLY A 165 7.97 -21.39 -10.84
CA GLY A 165 7.43 -21.51 -12.19
C GLY A 165 5.91 -21.76 -12.20
N LEU A 166 5.29 -21.60 -13.37
CA LEU A 166 3.84 -21.69 -13.52
C LEU A 166 3.29 -23.09 -13.25
N GLU A 167 3.96 -24.15 -13.71
CA GLU A 167 3.47 -25.53 -13.58
C GLU A 167 3.40 -25.99 -12.12
N ARG A 168 4.44 -25.70 -11.32
CA ARG A 168 4.51 -26.11 -9.91
C ARG A 168 3.68 -25.22 -8.98
N SER A 169 3.33 -24.01 -9.41
CA SER A 169 2.61 -23.04 -8.58
C SER A 169 1.10 -23.19 -8.60
N GLN A 170 0.51 -23.95 -9.55
CA GLN A 170 -0.96 -24.10 -9.66
C GLN A 170 -1.61 -24.56 -8.34
N GLY A 171 -1.04 -25.57 -7.69
CA GLY A 171 -1.52 -26.06 -6.39
C GLY A 171 -1.27 -25.11 -5.22
N LEU A 172 -0.39 -24.12 -5.37
CA LEU A 172 -0.10 -23.11 -4.35
C LEU A 172 -0.91 -21.83 -4.52
N LEU A 173 -1.27 -21.49 -5.76
CA LEU A 173 -2.02 -20.28 -6.09
C LEU A 173 -3.42 -20.26 -5.46
N GLN A 174 -4.03 -21.44 -5.22
CA GLN A 174 -5.28 -21.53 -4.46
C GLN A 174 -5.16 -20.96 -3.03
N TRP A 175 -3.96 -20.98 -2.42
CA TRP A 175 -3.73 -20.42 -1.09
C TRP A 175 -3.57 -18.90 -1.09
N ALA A 176 -3.36 -18.26 -2.25
CA ALA A 176 -3.31 -16.80 -2.33
C ALA A 176 -4.63 -16.17 -1.86
N ALA A 177 -5.76 -16.81 -2.18
CA ALA A 177 -7.08 -16.42 -1.68
C ALA A 177 -7.15 -16.44 -0.15
N VAL A 178 -6.49 -17.40 0.51
CA VAL A 178 -6.42 -17.48 1.97
C VAL A 178 -5.61 -16.32 2.53
N VAL A 179 -4.50 -15.93 1.89
CA VAL A 179 -3.69 -14.76 2.31
C VAL A 179 -4.53 -13.48 2.28
N VAL A 180 -5.32 -13.27 1.21
CA VAL A 180 -6.25 -12.13 1.10
C VAL A 180 -7.25 -12.17 2.25
N GLY A 181 -7.90 -13.32 2.47
CA GLY A 181 -8.90 -13.49 3.53
C GLY A 181 -8.32 -13.26 4.93
N VAL A 182 -7.12 -13.77 5.22
CA VAL A 182 -6.45 -13.57 6.51
C VAL A 182 -6.05 -12.11 6.72
N ALA A 183 -5.46 -11.46 5.71
CA ALA A 183 -5.05 -10.06 5.79
C ALA A 183 -6.26 -9.16 6.07
N GLU A 184 -7.37 -9.39 5.36
CA GLU A 184 -8.59 -8.63 5.56
C GLU A 184 -9.29 -8.94 6.89
N GLY A 185 -9.32 -10.22 7.28
CA GLY A 185 -9.83 -10.64 8.57
C GLY A 185 -9.09 -9.99 9.74
N LEU A 186 -7.77 -9.81 9.64
CA LEU A 186 -7.00 -9.08 10.65
C LEU A 186 -7.37 -7.59 10.70
N ALA A 187 -7.69 -6.97 9.56
CA ALA A 187 -8.18 -5.59 9.53
C ALA A 187 -9.57 -5.47 10.17
N LEU A 188 -10.48 -6.40 9.87
CA LEU A 188 -11.81 -6.51 10.50
C LEU A 188 -11.72 -6.77 12.01
N ALA A 189 -10.77 -7.60 12.45
CA ALA A 189 -10.51 -7.81 13.87
C ALA A 189 -10.13 -6.51 14.60
N GLY A 190 -9.33 -5.66 13.95
CA GLY A 190 -8.97 -4.33 14.47
C GLY A 190 -10.15 -3.36 14.56
N LEU A 191 -11.17 -3.54 13.70
CA LEU A 191 -12.42 -2.79 13.77
C LEU A 191 -13.28 -3.26 14.95
N GLY A 192 -13.34 -4.57 15.23
CA GLY A 192 -14.12 -5.14 16.33
C GLY A 192 -15.65 -5.11 16.10
N LEU A 193 -16.41 -5.70 17.04
CA LEU A 193 -17.85 -5.98 16.87
C LEU A 193 -18.81 -4.95 17.48
N ARG A 194 -18.33 -4.03 18.32
CA ARG A 194 -19.18 -3.03 19.00
C ARG A 194 -18.69 -1.61 18.74
N PRO A 195 -19.59 -0.62 18.53
CA PRO A 195 -21.06 -0.72 18.49
C PRO A 195 -21.61 -1.31 17.18
N ALA A 196 -22.91 -1.61 17.11
CA ALA A 196 -23.58 -2.22 15.94
C ALA A 196 -23.32 -1.50 14.61
N ARG A 197 -23.04 -0.19 14.63
CA ARG A 197 -22.61 0.59 13.45
C ARG A 197 -21.34 0.03 12.80
N ARG A 198 -20.49 -0.68 13.55
CA ARG A 198 -19.30 -1.35 13.00
C ARG A 198 -19.66 -2.56 12.13
N LEU A 199 -20.83 -3.16 12.29
CA LEU A 199 -21.30 -4.22 11.40
C LEU A 199 -21.57 -3.68 9.98
N LEU A 200 -22.06 -2.44 9.85
CA LEU A 200 -22.17 -1.79 8.55
C LEU A 200 -20.80 -1.57 7.91
N ALA A 201 -19.79 -1.21 8.71
CA ALA A 201 -18.42 -1.08 8.22
C ALA A 201 -17.82 -2.45 7.84
N TRP A 202 -18.11 -3.53 8.57
CA TRP A 202 -17.76 -4.90 8.16
C TRP A 202 -18.36 -5.26 6.80
N ALA A 203 -19.66 -5.03 6.62
CA ALA A 203 -20.32 -5.28 5.35
C ALA A 203 -19.72 -4.43 4.23
N ALA A 204 -19.50 -3.14 4.47
CA ALA A 204 -18.88 -2.23 3.49
C ALA A 204 -17.47 -2.68 3.09
N VAL A 205 -16.67 -3.18 4.04
CA VAL A 205 -15.33 -3.71 3.80
C VAL A 205 -15.38 -4.97 2.94
N LEU A 206 -16.28 -5.91 3.23
CA LEU A 206 -16.45 -7.14 2.43
C LEU A 206 -16.94 -6.82 1.01
N VAL A 207 -17.86 -5.87 0.86
CA VAL A 207 -18.30 -5.38 -0.47
C VAL A 207 -17.12 -4.74 -1.20
N LEU A 208 -16.35 -3.89 -0.53
CA LEU A 208 -15.16 -3.26 -1.11
C LEU A 208 -14.12 -4.31 -1.53
N LEU A 209 -13.93 -5.37 -0.75
CA LEU A 209 -13.06 -6.50 -1.10
C LEU A 209 -13.52 -7.17 -2.40
N SER A 210 -14.81 -7.47 -2.54
CA SER A 210 -15.39 -8.01 -3.78
C SER A 210 -15.17 -7.08 -4.98
N VAL A 211 -15.43 -5.77 -4.78
CA VAL A 211 -15.25 -4.75 -5.82
C VAL A 211 -13.80 -4.61 -6.24
N CYS A 212 -12.86 -4.60 -5.29
CA CYS A 212 -11.43 -4.54 -5.58
C CYS A 212 -10.93 -5.80 -6.30
N ALA A 213 -11.39 -6.99 -5.90
CA ALA A 213 -11.05 -8.23 -6.58
C ALA A 213 -11.58 -8.25 -8.03
N ALA A 214 -12.84 -7.86 -8.24
CA ALA A 214 -13.43 -7.74 -9.58
C ALA A 214 -12.69 -6.67 -10.42
N GLY A 215 -12.34 -5.53 -9.82
CA GLY A 215 -11.59 -4.46 -10.45
C GLY A 215 -10.19 -4.90 -10.90
N GLN A 216 -9.48 -5.66 -10.07
CA GLN A 216 -8.17 -6.21 -10.42
C GLN A 216 -8.25 -7.23 -11.56
N THR A 217 -9.28 -8.08 -11.57
CA THR A 217 -9.56 -9.01 -12.67
C THR A 217 -9.81 -8.23 -13.96
N ALA A 218 -10.75 -7.28 -13.93
CA ALA A 218 -11.07 -6.45 -15.09
C ALA A 218 -9.83 -5.71 -15.63
N PHE A 219 -9.01 -5.14 -14.74
CA PHE A 219 -7.76 -4.48 -15.13
C PHE A 219 -6.75 -5.43 -15.81
N SER A 220 -6.65 -6.67 -15.32
CA SER A 220 -5.80 -7.70 -15.95
C SER A 220 -6.27 -8.07 -17.36
N TYR A 221 -7.60 -8.12 -17.56
CA TYR A 221 -8.18 -8.33 -18.89
C TYR A 221 -7.98 -7.12 -19.80
N LEU A 222 -8.17 -5.89 -19.28
CA LEU A 222 -7.91 -4.66 -20.04
C LEU A 222 -6.47 -4.63 -20.56
N ALA A 223 -5.49 -4.96 -19.72
CA ALA A 223 -4.08 -5.05 -20.13
C ALA A 223 -3.86 -6.07 -21.26
N SER A 224 -4.65 -7.14 -21.28
CA SER A 224 -4.61 -8.15 -22.34
C SER A 224 -5.27 -7.66 -23.63
N TYR A 225 -6.39 -6.93 -23.52
CA TYR A 225 -7.13 -6.38 -24.65
C TYR A 225 -6.41 -5.23 -25.36
N LEU A 226 -5.59 -4.46 -24.63
CA LEU A 226 -4.78 -3.38 -25.18
C LEU A 226 -3.70 -3.87 -26.16
N ARG A 227 -3.39 -5.16 -26.20
CA ARG A 227 -2.37 -5.69 -27.13
C ARG A 227 -2.90 -5.73 -28.57
N PRO A 228 -2.03 -5.49 -29.56
CA PRO A 228 -2.35 -5.73 -30.96
C PRO A 228 -2.80 -7.19 -31.17
N ARG A 229 -3.80 -7.40 -32.04
CA ARG A 229 -4.38 -8.72 -32.36
C ARG A 229 -5.16 -9.38 -31.21
N SER A 230 -5.65 -8.61 -30.24
CA SER A 230 -6.62 -9.09 -29.24
C SER A 230 -7.99 -9.47 -29.82
N GLY A 231 -8.20 -9.29 -31.13
CA GLY A 231 -9.46 -9.59 -31.83
C GLY A 231 -10.52 -8.51 -31.68
N LEU A 232 -10.25 -7.44 -30.92
CA LEU A 232 -11.15 -6.30 -30.75
C LEU A 232 -10.86 -5.20 -31.77
N PRO A 233 -11.87 -4.39 -32.16
CA PRO A 233 -11.66 -3.22 -32.99
C PRO A 233 -10.66 -2.25 -32.33
N ASN A 234 -9.90 -1.51 -33.13
CA ASN A 234 -8.77 -0.64 -32.71
C ASN A 234 -9.15 0.60 -31.85
N GLY A 235 -10.28 0.57 -31.15
CA GLY A 235 -10.77 1.67 -30.32
C GLY A 235 -10.63 1.39 -28.82
N LEU A 236 -10.02 2.33 -28.09
CA LEU A 236 -9.96 2.32 -26.61
C LEU A 236 -11.32 2.09 -25.96
N ARG A 237 -12.37 2.65 -26.56
CA ARG A 237 -13.75 2.48 -26.10
C ARG A 237 -14.15 1.00 -26.01
N HIS A 238 -13.85 0.20 -27.02
CA HIS A 238 -14.21 -1.22 -27.05
C HIS A 238 -13.43 -2.03 -26.02
N HIS A 239 -12.17 -1.69 -25.77
CA HIS A 239 -11.37 -2.33 -24.72
C HIS A 239 -11.92 -2.00 -23.32
N VAL A 240 -12.36 -0.76 -23.09
CA VAL A 240 -12.98 -0.34 -21.83
C VAL A 240 -14.36 -0.99 -21.64
N GLU A 241 -15.18 -1.07 -22.69
CA GLU A 241 -16.47 -1.76 -22.68
C GLU A 241 -16.28 -3.25 -22.34
N ALA A 242 -15.36 -3.96 -23.02
CA ALA A 242 -15.06 -5.35 -22.72
C ALA A 242 -14.54 -5.55 -21.28
N SER A 243 -13.70 -4.63 -20.79
CA SER A 243 -13.22 -4.66 -19.40
C SER A 243 -14.35 -4.39 -18.40
N ARG A 244 -15.32 -3.54 -18.73
CA ARG A 244 -16.51 -3.28 -17.91
C ARG A 244 -17.37 -4.53 -17.83
N ASP A 245 -17.55 -5.25 -18.94
CA ASP A 245 -18.33 -6.49 -18.95
C ASP A 245 -17.67 -7.57 -18.07
N VAL A 246 -16.34 -7.69 -18.14
CA VAL A 246 -15.57 -8.56 -17.22
C VAL A 246 -15.75 -8.14 -15.77
N PHE A 247 -15.74 -6.83 -15.47
CA PHE A 247 -15.98 -6.33 -14.11
C PHE A 247 -17.37 -6.71 -13.59
N VAL A 248 -18.42 -6.49 -14.40
CA VAL A 248 -19.80 -6.83 -14.05
C VAL A 248 -19.96 -8.34 -13.87
N ALA A 249 -19.38 -9.14 -14.78
CA ALA A 249 -19.38 -10.60 -14.68
C ALA A 249 -18.64 -11.09 -13.44
N ALA A 250 -17.49 -10.50 -13.11
CA ALA A 250 -16.72 -10.83 -11.91
C ALA A 250 -17.42 -10.41 -10.62
N LEU A 251 -18.30 -9.40 -10.66
CA LEU A 251 -19.15 -9.03 -9.53
C LEU A 251 -20.30 -10.01 -9.27
N SER A 252 -20.67 -10.83 -10.26
CA SER A 252 -21.80 -11.76 -10.11
C SER A 252 -21.56 -12.76 -8.95
N PRO A 253 -22.59 -13.10 -8.16
CA PRO A 253 -22.46 -14.00 -7.02
C PRO A 253 -21.85 -15.37 -7.36
N ALA A 254 -22.06 -15.87 -8.58
CA ALA A 254 -21.53 -17.14 -9.05
C ALA A 254 -20.00 -17.13 -9.21
N ASN A 255 -19.41 -15.96 -9.49
CA ASN A 255 -17.98 -15.79 -9.72
C ASN A 255 -17.24 -15.25 -8.49
N GLN A 256 -17.94 -15.01 -7.38
CA GLN A 256 -17.31 -14.56 -6.14
C GLN A 256 -16.54 -15.69 -5.48
N ALA A 257 -15.33 -15.39 -5.03
CA ALA A 257 -14.54 -16.30 -4.21
C ALA A 257 -15.07 -16.29 -2.76
N TRP A 258 -16.21 -16.95 -2.53
CA TRP A 258 -16.87 -17.02 -1.22
C TRP A 258 -15.96 -17.55 -0.12
N GLY A 259 -15.02 -18.44 -0.46
CA GLY A 259 -14.00 -18.93 0.48
C GLY A 259 -13.16 -17.81 1.08
N VAL A 260 -12.81 -16.77 0.32
CA VAL A 260 -12.04 -15.60 0.81
C VAL A 260 -12.85 -14.84 1.86
N HIS A 261 -14.14 -14.62 1.58
CA HIS A 261 -15.05 -13.93 2.49
C HIS A 261 -15.25 -14.71 3.78
N LEU A 262 -15.43 -16.03 3.68
CA LEU A 262 -15.54 -16.91 4.83
C LEU A 262 -14.30 -16.81 5.72
N VAL A 263 -13.10 -16.92 5.13
CA VAL A 263 -11.83 -16.81 5.88
C VAL A 263 -11.73 -15.43 6.55
N ALA A 264 -12.04 -14.35 5.85
CA ALA A 264 -12.02 -13.00 6.40
C ALA A 264 -12.97 -12.84 7.59
N ILE A 265 -14.20 -13.36 7.48
CA ILE A 265 -15.19 -13.32 8.56
C ILE A 265 -14.70 -14.13 9.77
N VAL A 266 -14.23 -15.36 9.56
CA VAL A 266 -13.76 -16.24 10.64
C VAL A 266 -12.57 -15.63 11.37
N VAL A 267 -11.54 -15.18 10.64
CA VAL A 267 -10.35 -14.54 11.22
C VAL A 267 -10.73 -13.23 11.91
N GLY A 268 -11.60 -12.43 11.32
CA GLY A 268 -12.11 -11.20 11.91
C GLY A 268 -12.87 -11.43 13.21
N LEU A 269 -13.71 -12.46 13.27
CA LEU A 269 -14.51 -12.79 14.44
C LEU A 269 -13.61 -13.30 15.57
N LEU A 270 -12.73 -14.27 15.27
CA LEU A 270 -11.77 -14.80 16.23
C LEU A 270 -10.85 -13.70 16.77
N GLY A 271 -10.30 -12.87 15.88
CA GLY A 271 -9.45 -11.75 16.28
C GLY A 271 -10.19 -10.72 17.12
N SER A 272 -11.44 -10.40 16.78
CA SER A 272 -12.30 -9.51 17.58
C SER A 272 -12.57 -10.07 18.98
N LEU A 273 -12.82 -11.38 19.09
CA LEU A 273 -13.05 -12.05 20.38
C LEU A 273 -11.80 -12.05 21.26
N VAL A 274 -10.62 -12.32 20.68
CA VAL A 274 -9.34 -12.28 21.40
C VAL A 274 -9.03 -10.87 21.90
N LEU A 275 -9.25 -9.85 21.05
CA LEU A 275 -9.05 -8.45 21.43
C LEU A 275 -10.06 -7.99 22.48
N TRP A 276 -11.29 -8.50 22.45
CA TRP A 276 -12.30 -8.22 23.46
C TRP A 276 -11.94 -8.81 24.83
N ARG A 277 -11.35 -10.01 24.85
CA ARG A 277 -10.94 -10.68 26.09
C ARG A 277 -9.72 -10.07 26.76
N ARG A 278 -8.95 -9.20 26.10
CA ARG A 278 -7.83 -8.49 26.74
C ARG A 278 -8.42 -7.42 27.67
N PRO A 279 -8.40 -7.61 29.00
CA PRO A 279 -8.93 -6.61 29.92
C PRO A 279 -8.12 -5.34 29.70
N GLY A 280 -8.80 -4.23 29.44
CA GLY A 280 -8.16 -2.93 29.35
C GLY A 280 -7.28 -2.76 30.57
N ARG A 281 -5.97 -2.58 30.37
CA ARG A 281 -5.01 -2.35 31.45
C ARG A 281 -5.63 -1.25 32.33
N PRO A 282 -5.96 -1.53 33.60
CA PRO A 282 -6.72 -0.58 34.41
C PRO A 282 -5.99 0.77 34.35
N PRO A 283 -6.73 1.89 34.20
CA PRO A 283 -6.13 3.21 34.17
C PRO A 283 -5.18 3.28 35.35
N ARG A 284 -3.89 3.43 35.03
CA ARG A 284 -2.81 3.46 36.02
C ARG A 284 -3.28 4.50 37.05
N PRO A 285 -3.52 4.12 38.31
CA PRO A 285 -4.10 5.04 39.28
C PRO A 285 -3.26 6.29 39.24
N SER A 286 -3.91 7.41 38.93
CA SER A 286 -3.32 8.74 38.99
C SER A 286 -2.53 8.78 40.27
N ARG A 287 -1.20 8.78 40.16
CA ARG A 287 -0.31 8.81 41.33
C ARG A 287 -0.86 9.96 42.17
N PRO A 288 -1.40 9.73 43.38
CA PRO A 288 -2.01 10.79 44.16
C PRO A 288 -0.97 11.89 44.23
N SER A 289 -1.32 13.05 43.70
CA SER A 289 -0.58 14.28 43.91
C SER A 289 -0.39 14.36 45.40
N GLY A 290 0.82 14.06 45.86
CA GLY A 290 1.11 14.02 47.29
C GLY A 290 0.66 15.36 47.90
N PRO A 291 -0.01 15.34 49.07
CA PRO A 291 -0.23 16.55 49.85
C PRO A 291 1.14 17.03 50.35
N GLY A 292 1.86 17.77 49.51
CA GLY A 292 3.24 18.16 49.73
C GLY A 292 3.69 19.33 48.87
N SER A 293 2.75 20.15 48.39
CA SER A 293 3.04 21.48 47.81
C SER A 293 2.22 22.55 48.55
N ALA A 294 2.25 22.47 49.87
CA ALA A 294 1.86 23.54 50.78
C ALA A 294 3.12 24.03 51.51
N ALA A 295 4.12 24.53 50.77
CA ALA A 295 5.26 25.27 51.33
C ALA A 295 6.13 25.87 50.22
N GLU A 296 5.60 26.83 49.46
CA GLU A 296 6.40 28.01 49.07
C GLU A 296 5.44 29.08 48.54
N ALA A 297 4.70 29.67 49.48
CA ALA A 297 4.13 30.98 49.30
C ALA A 297 5.30 31.96 49.11
N ARG A 298 5.68 32.18 47.85
CA ARG A 298 6.55 33.30 47.47
C ARG A 298 5.85 34.58 47.93
N PRO A 299 6.40 35.35 48.87
CA PRO A 299 5.79 36.60 49.29
C PRO A 299 5.78 37.55 48.10
N ARG A 300 4.56 37.95 47.73
CA ARG A 300 4.25 39.04 46.82
C ARG A 300 4.96 40.27 47.38
N ARG A 301 6.05 40.67 46.73
CA ARG A 301 6.81 41.89 47.02
C ARG A 301 5.88 43.08 46.73
N THR A 302 5.18 43.53 47.75
CA THR A 302 4.46 44.81 47.75
C THR A 302 5.50 45.92 47.70
N THR A 303 5.45 46.69 46.62
CA THR A 303 6.12 47.98 46.50
C THR A 303 5.58 48.91 47.58
N VAL A 304 6.40 49.16 48.58
CA VAL A 304 6.27 50.23 49.57
C VAL A 304 6.29 51.58 48.83
N PRO A 305 5.29 52.46 49.01
CA PRO A 305 5.42 53.86 48.63
C PRO A 305 6.38 54.54 49.61
N ALA A 306 7.35 55.27 49.06
CA ALA A 306 8.28 56.09 49.82
C ALA A 306 7.52 57.20 50.56
N ASP A 307 7.82 57.30 51.86
CA ASP A 307 7.33 58.29 52.80
C ASP A 307 8.35 59.45 52.79
N ASP A 308 8.26 60.32 51.78
CA ASP A 308 9.10 61.53 51.70
C ASP A 308 8.48 62.63 52.59
N ARG A 309 8.93 62.64 53.85
CA ARG A 309 8.86 63.80 54.74
C ARG A 309 10.12 64.65 54.59
N HIS A 310 9.99 65.79 53.93
CA HIS A 310 10.77 67.01 54.13
C HIS A 310 9.84 68.17 53.73
N ALA A 311 9.73 69.31 54.41
CA ALA A 311 10.27 69.81 55.65
C ALA A 311 9.38 71.00 56.03
N ASP A 312 9.17 71.21 57.33
CA ASP A 312 8.62 72.47 57.86
C ASP A 312 9.56 73.64 57.54
N ALA A 313 9.01 74.74 57.03
CA ALA A 313 9.57 76.08 57.19
C ALA A 313 8.48 77.15 56.95
N THR A 314 7.69 77.39 57.98
CA THR A 314 7.04 78.69 58.27
C THR A 314 8.03 79.84 58.13
N ILE A 315 7.71 80.86 57.33
CA ILE A 315 7.89 82.28 57.69
C ILE A 315 6.71 83.07 57.10
N SER A 316 6.16 83.90 57.99
CA SER A 316 5.17 84.98 57.88
C SER A 316 5.27 85.91 56.67
#